data_AF-A0A9P3TGX7-F1
#
_entry.id   AF-A0A9P3TGX7-F1
#
_cell.length_a   1.000
_cell.length_b   1.000
_cell.length_c   1.000
_cell.angle_alpha   90.00
_cell.angle_beta   90.00
_cell.angle_gamma   90.00
#
_symmetry.space_group_name_H-M   'P 1'
#
loop_
_entity.id
_entity.type
_entity.pdbx_description
1 polymer ?
#
loop_
_entity_poly.entity_id
_entity_poly.type
_entity_poly.pdbx_seq_one_letter_code
_entity_poly.pdbx_strand_id
1 'polypeptide(L)'
;MNEDAFFKRIDNLEMDIYDCNRYVKISIIVIIIGLISFLGNILGFFHESEIFQGLAIGSCFVTYINFKNKKARCILELNEMCLSRYGKSYDSSLSELIKEKAEISRKSIFG
;
A
#
# COMPACT_ATOMS: atom_id res chain seq x y z
N MET A 1 -15.90 17.59 -10.15
CA MET A 1 -15.05 17.42 -8.95
C MET A 1 -14.15 18.64 -8.86
N ASN A 2 -14.00 19.25 -7.68
CA ASN A 2 -13.13 20.41 -7.49
C ASN A 2 -11.65 19.99 -7.72
N GLU A 3 -10.82 20.83 -8.33
CA GLU A 3 -9.43 20.48 -8.67
C GLU A 3 -8.62 20.12 -7.42
N ASP A 4 -8.78 20.90 -6.35
CA ASP A 4 -8.11 20.63 -5.07
C ASP A 4 -8.54 19.29 -4.46
N ALA A 5 -9.82 18.91 -4.61
CA ALA A 5 -10.33 17.65 -4.10
C ALA A 5 -9.76 16.45 -4.88
N PHE A 6 -9.55 16.60 -6.18
CA PHE A 6 -8.93 15.58 -7.02
C PHE A 6 -7.47 15.32 -6.60
N PHE A 7 -6.64 16.36 -6.54
CA PHE A 7 -5.23 16.20 -6.19
C PHE A 7 -5.05 15.74 -4.75
N LYS A 8 -5.88 16.23 -3.82
CA LYS A 8 -5.88 15.74 -2.44
C LYS A 8 -6.23 14.25 -2.36
N ARG A 9 -7.16 13.77 -3.20
CA ARG A 9 -7.51 12.35 -3.25
C ARG A 9 -6.38 11.50 -3.82
N ILE A 10 -5.71 11.95 -4.87
CA ILE A 10 -4.51 11.28 -5.41
C ILE A 10 -3.42 11.18 -4.34
N ASP A 11 -3.07 12.30 -3.69
CA ASP A 11 -2.02 12.32 -2.66
C ASP A 11 -2.35 11.35 -1.50
N ASN A 12 -3.63 11.29 -1.09
CA ASN A 12 -4.08 10.33 -0.07
C ASN A 12 -3.95 8.87 -0.55
N LEU A 13 -4.33 8.58 -1.79
CA LEU A 13 -4.23 7.22 -2.35
C LEU A 13 -2.77 6.78 -2.53
N GLU A 14 -1.87 7.68 -2.95
CA GLU A 14 -0.43 7.42 -3.02
C GLU A 14 0.15 7.10 -1.64
N MET A 15 -0.22 7.88 -0.62
CA MET A 15 0.18 7.64 0.77
C MET A 15 -0.35 6.30 1.28
N ASP A 16 -1.62 5.97 1.02
CA ASP A 16 -2.22 4.68 1.36
C ASP A 16 -1.48 3.51 0.66
N ILE A 17 -1.10 3.66 -0.60
CA ILE A 17 -0.33 2.64 -1.34
C ILE A 17 1.04 2.44 -0.70
N TYR A 18 1.72 3.54 -0.34
CA TYR A 18 3.02 3.49 0.33
C TYR A 18 2.94 2.76 1.66
N ASP A 19 1.95 3.11 2.50
CA ASP A 19 1.73 2.48 3.80
C ASP A 19 1.38 1.01 3.65
N CYS A 20 0.45 0.66 2.76
CA CYS A 20 0.11 -0.74 2.49
C CYS A 20 1.34 -1.53 2.04
N ASN A 21 2.20 -0.95 1.20
CA ASN A 21 3.42 -1.60 0.75
C ASN A 21 4.41 -1.85 1.90
N ARG A 22 4.52 -0.89 2.83
CA ARG A 22 5.33 -1.04 4.05
C ARG A 22 4.79 -2.16 4.94
N TYR A 23 3.49 -2.18 5.22
CA TYR A 23 2.87 -3.21 6.05
C TYR A 23 2.94 -4.59 5.41
N VAL A 24 2.79 -4.69 4.08
CA VAL A 24 2.99 -5.94 3.34
C VAL A 24 4.42 -6.46 3.53
N LYS A 25 5.44 -5.60 3.37
CA LYS A 25 6.84 -6.00 3.57
C LYS A 25 7.11 -6.47 4.99
N ILE A 26 6.62 -5.74 6.00
CA ILE A 26 6.77 -6.12 7.41
C ILE A 26 6.09 -7.46 7.67
N SER A 27 4.87 -7.65 7.17
CA SER A 27 4.13 -8.90 7.36
C SER A 27 4.86 -10.09 6.76
N ILE A 28 5.46 -9.94 5.56
CA ILE A 28 6.28 -10.99 4.94
C ILE A 28 7.50 -11.32 5.81
N ILE A 29 8.20 -10.32 6.34
CA ILE A 29 9.36 -10.54 7.22
C ILE A 29 8.96 -11.34 8.46
N VAL A 30 7.86 -10.96 9.11
CA VAL A 30 7.38 -11.67 10.32
C VAL A 30 6.94 -13.09 9.99
N ILE A 31 6.28 -13.31 8.85
CA ILE A 31 5.91 -14.66 8.38
C ILE A 31 7.16 -15.53 8.17
N ILE A 32 8.22 -15.00 7.56
CA ILE A 32 9.47 -15.73 7.33
C ILE A 32 10.13 -16.11 8.66
N ILE A 33 10.23 -15.16 9.60
CA ILE A 33 10.80 -15.42 10.92
C ILE A 33 9.97 -16.49 11.66
N GLY A 34 8.65 -16.38 11.63
CA GLY A 34 7.75 -17.36 12.24
C GLY A 34 7.92 -18.77 11.65
N LEU A 35 8.08 -18.89 10.34
CA LEU A 35 8.34 -20.18 9.68
C LEU A 35 9.68 -20.79 10.09
N ILE A 36 10.73 -19.98 10.22
CA ILE A 36 12.04 -20.44 10.69
C ILE A 36 11.95 -20.94 12.14
N SER A 37 11.27 -20.20 13.02
CA SER A 37 11.06 -20.61 14.41
C SER A 37 10.24 -21.90 14.51
N PHE A 38 9.22 -22.06 13.67
CA PHE A 38 8.40 -23.28 13.61
C PHE A 38 9.22 -24.50 13.19
N LEU A 39 10.06 -24.36 12.15
CA LEU A 39 10.98 -25.44 11.74
C LEU A 39 12.00 -25.77 12.82
N GLY A 40 12.53 -24.77 13.53
CA GLY A 40 13.42 -24.97 14.66
C GLY A 40 12.74 -25.74 15.80
N ASN A 41 11.46 -25.48 16.06
CA ASN A 41 10.66 -26.19 17.07
C ASN A 41 10.51 -27.68 16.70
N ILE A 42 10.18 -27.99 15.44
CA ILE A 42 10.09 -29.39 14.94
C ILE A 42 11.42 -30.13 15.10
N LEU A 43 12.54 -29.45 14.84
CA LEU A 43 13.89 -30.03 14.96
C LEU A 43 14.38 -30.12 16.42
N GLY A 44 13.56 -29.69 17.40
CA GLY A 44 13.88 -29.75 18.83
C GLY A 44 14.81 -28.63 19.33
N PHE A 45 15.04 -27.57 18.54
CA PHE A 45 15.88 -26.44 18.93
C PHE A 45 15.16 -25.44 19.85
N PHE A 46 13.83 -25.37 19.77
CA PHE A 46 13.01 -24.46 20.57
C PHE A 46 11.92 -25.25 21.29
N HIS A 47 11.44 -24.76 22.44
CA HIS A 47 10.32 -25.34 23.21
C HIS A 47 9.27 -24.25 23.45
N GLU A 48 8.95 -23.48 22.41
CA GLU A 48 7.85 -22.51 22.48
C GLU A 48 6.51 -23.19 22.22
N SER A 49 5.43 -22.60 22.76
CA SER A 49 4.06 -23.07 22.54
C SER A 49 3.67 -22.92 21.07
N GLU A 50 3.53 -24.05 20.37
CA GLU A 50 3.12 -24.14 18.96
C GLU A 50 1.82 -23.37 18.66
N ILE A 51 0.90 -23.31 19.63
CA ILE A 51 -0.37 -22.59 19.51
C ILE A 51 -0.13 -21.08 19.39
N PHE A 52 0.77 -20.51 20.19
CA PHE A 52 1.07 -19.08 20.15
C PHE A 52 1.78 -18.69 18.86
N GLN A 53 2.70 -19.54 18.37
CA GLN A 53 3.36 -19.36 17.08
C GLN A 53 2.35 -19.42 15.92
N GLY A 54 1.43 -20.39 15.94
CA GLY A 54 0.37 -20.51 14.94
C GLY A 54 -0.55 -19.28 14.92
N LEU A 55 -0.93 -18.77 16.10
CA LEU A 55 -1.78 -17.58 16.22
C LEU A 55 -1.05 -16.32 15.72
N ALA A 56 0.23 -16.15 16.05
CA ALA A 56 1.05 -15.06 15.55
C ALA A 56 1.16 -15.09 14.02
N ILE A 57 1.55 -16.23 13.43
CA ILE A 57 1.70 -16.39 11.98
C ILE A 57 0.36 -16.17 11.27
N GLY A 58 -0.73 -16.76 11.78
CA GLY A 58 -2.07 -16.59 11.23
C GLY A 58 -2.51 -15.13 11.20
N SER A 59 -2.29 -14.40 12.31
CA SER A 59 -2.62 -12.97 12.40
C SER A 59 -1.82 -12.11 11.39
N CYS A 60 -0.54 -12.43 11.20
CA CYS A 60 0.30 -11.76 10.20
C CYS A 60 -0.15 -12.08 8.78
N PHE A 61 -0.62 -13.30 8.52
CA PHE A 61 -1.12 -13.69 7.20
C PHE A 61 -2.40 -12.95 6.83
N VAL A 62 -3.33 -12.83 7.77
CA VAL A 62 -4.56 -12.02 7.59
C VAL A 62 -4.21 -10.56 7.33
N THR A 63 -3.29 -10.01 8.11
CA THR A 63 -2.77 -8.64 7.95
C THR A 63 -2.17 -8.43 6.55
N TYR A 64 -1.32 -9.36 6.09
CA TYR A 64 -0.72 -9.33 4.76
C TYR A 64 -1.78 -9.30 3.65
N ILE A 65 -2.78 -10.20 3.70
CA ILE A 65 -3.85 -10.26 2.69
C ILE A 65 -4.64 -8.95 2.67
N ASN A 66 -5.01 -8.43 3.85
CA ASN A 66 -5.79 -7.21 3.95
C ASN A 66 -5.06 -6.00 3.34
N PHE A 67 -3.78 -5.81 3.69
CA PHE A 67 -3.01 -4.69 3.13
C PHE A 67 -2.70 -4.88 1.64
N LYS A 68 -2.49 -6.12 1.18
CA LYS A 68 -2.33 -6.41 -0.25
C LYS A 68 -3.60 -6.09 -1.05
N ASN A 69 -4.77 -6.46 -0.52
CA ASN A 69 -6.06 -6.15 -1.13
C ASN A 69 -6.36 -4.65 -1.11
N LYS A 70 -6.09 -3.97 0.03
CA LYS A 70 -6.23 -2.51 0.12
C LYS A 70 -5.34 -1.80 -0.91
N LYS A 71 -4.07 -2.20 -1.02
CA LYS A 71 -3.14 -1.67 -2.04
C LYS A 71 -3.70 -1.81 -3.46
N ALA A 72 -4.21 -2.99 -3.81
CA ALA A 72 -4.76 -3.24 -5.14
C ALA A 72 -5.96 -2.34 -5.44
N ARG A 73 -6.86 -2.14 -4.46
CA ARG A 73 -8.00 -1.22 -4.60
C ARG A 73 -7.56 0.22 -4.78
N CYS A 74 -6.59 0.70 -4.00
CA CYS A 74 -6.07 2.07 -4.14
C CYS A 74 -5.46 2.30 -5.53
N ILE A 75 -4.69 1.34 -6.07
CA ILE A 75 -4.11 1.43 -7.42
C ILE A 75 -5.20 1.46 -8.49
N LEU A 76 -6.24 0.63 -8.35
CA LEU A 76 -7.38 0.63 -9.27
C LEU A 76 -8.09 1.99 -9.26
N GLU A 77 -8.38 2.53 -8.07
CA GLU A 77 -9.03 3.84 -7.93
C GLU A 77 -8.18 4.96 -8.56
N LEU A 78 -6.86 4.94 -8.33
CA LEU A 78 -5.92 5.87 -8.93
C LEU A 78 -5.94 5.82 -10.46
N ASN A 79 -5.97 4.60 -11.01
CA ASN A 79 -6.07 4.39 -12.45
C ASN A 79 -7.41 4.85 -13.00
N GLU A 80 -8.53 4.56 -12.34
CA GLU A 80 -9.86 5.03 -12.76
C GLU A 80 -9.95 6.55 -12.77
N MET A 81 -9.40 7.21 -11.74
CA MET A 81 -9.32 8.67 -11.67
C MET A 81 -8.50 9.27 -12.81
N CYS A 82 -7.33 8.69 -13.12
CA CYS A 82 -6.48 9.16 -14.20
C CYS A 82 -7.07 8.86 -15.58
N LEU A 83 -7.71 7.69 -15.76
CA LEU A 83 -8.43 7.34 -16.97
C LEU A 83 -9.57 8.31 -17.23
N SER A 84 -10.33 8.67 -16.19
CA SER A 84 -11.44 9.62 -16.33
C SER A 84 -11.00 11.04 -16.68
N ARG A 85 -9.81 11.49 -16.23
CA ARG A 85 -9.33 12.86 -16.46
C ARG A 85 -8.44 13.00 -17.69
N TYR A 86 -7.56 12.03 -17.92
CA TYR A 86 -6.49 12.08 -18.94
C TYR A 86 -6.62 11.01 -20.02
N GLY A 87 -7.54 10.05 -19.86
CA GLY A 87 -7.72 8.94 -20.81
C GLY A 87 -6.62 7.88 -20.75
N LYS A 88 -5.76 7.90 -19.72
CA LYS A 88 -4.62 6.98 -19.56
C LYS A 88 -4.50 6.51 -18.11
N SER A 89 -3.74 5.42 -17.89
CA SER A 89 -3.42 4.95 -16.53
C SER A 89 -2.58 5.97 -15.76
N TYR A 90 -2.58 5.86 -14.44
CA TYR A 90 -1.83 6.78 -13.57
C TYR A 90 -0.36 6.89 -13.95
N ASP A 91 0.33 5.76 -14.16
CA ASP A 91 1.76 5.76 -14.53
C ASP A 91 2.02 6.54 -15.83
N SER A 92 1.09 6.48 -16.78
CA SER A 92 1.19 7.18 -18.07
C SER A 92 0.84 8.67 -17.96
N SER A 93 -0.01 9.02 -16.98
CA SER A 93 -0.49 10.39 -16.74
C SER A 93 0.38 11.17 -15.74
N LEU A 94 1.38 10.55 -15.12
CA LEU A 94 2.21 11.18 -14.09
C LEU A 94 2.81 12.52 -14.54
N SER A 95 3.27 12.59 -15.80
CA SER A 95 3.87 13.83 -16.35
C SER A 95 2.85 14.96 -16.53
N GLU A 96 1.60 14.64 -16.88
CA GLU A 96 0.49 15.59 -17.02
C GLU A 96 0.02 16.05 -15.63
N LEU A 97 -0.09 15.11 -14.69
CA LEU A 97 -0.52 15.33 -13.32
C LEU A 97 0.44 16.27 -12.57
N ILE A 98 1.76 16.08 -12.71
CA ILE A 98 2.78 16.96 -12.13
C ILE A 98 2.71 18.37 -12.72
N LYS A 99 2.52 18.49 -14.05
CA LYS A 99 2.41 19.79 -14.72
C LYS A 99 1.19 20.57 -14.23
N GLU A 100 0.02 19.92 -14.16
CA GLU A 100 -1.20 20.56 -13.66
C GLU A 100 -1.05 20.99 -12.19
N LYS A 101 -0.49 20.13 -11.34
CA LYS A 101 -0.22 20.47 -9.93
C LYS A 101 0.68 21.70 -9.78
N ALA A 102 1.72 21.80 -10.63
CA ALA A 102 2.63 22.95 -10.64
C ALA A 102 2.01 24.23 -11.21
N GLU A 103 1.06 24.14 -12.15
CA GLU A 103 0.31 25.29 -12.65
C GLU A 103 -0.68 25.83 -11.61
N ILE A 104 -1.40 24.94 -10.93
CA ILE A 104 -2.32 25.32 -9.84
C ILE A 104 -1.54 25.98 -8.70
N SER A 105 -0.41 25.40 -8.29
CA SER A 105 0.44 25.99 -7.26
C SER A 105 1.01 27.35 -7.67
N ARG A 106 1.28 27.59 -8.95
CA ARG A 106 1.70 28.91 -9.42
C ARG A 106 0.54 29.91 -9.36
N LYS A 107 -0.65 29.52 -9.79
CA LYS A 107 -1.84 30.38 -9.74
C LYS A 107 -2.20 30.78 -8.30
N SER A 108 -2.04 29.90 -7.32
CA SER A 108 -2.35 30.21 -5.92
C SER A 108 -1.33 31.14 -5.23
N ILE A 109 -0.12 31.29 -5.79
CA ILE A 109 0.93 32.18 -5.26
C ILE A 109 0.85 33.58 -5.87
N PHE A 110 0.42 33.68 -7.14
CA PHE A 110 0.49 34.92 -7.92
C PHE A 110 -0.88 35.52 -8.30
N GLY A 111 -1.99 34.84 -7.99
CA GLY A 111 -3.36 35.32 -8.18
C GLY A 111 -4.00 35.73 -6.86
#